data_AF-A0A2N1M3A3-F1
#
_entry.id   AF-A0A2N1M3A3-F1
#
_cell.length_a   1.000
_cell.length_b   1.000
_cell.length_c   1.000
_cell.angle_alpha   90.00
_cell.angle_beta   90.00
_cell.angle_gamma   90.00
#
_symmetry.space_group_name_H-M   'P 1'
#
loop_
_entity.id
_entity.type
_entity.pdbx_description
1 polymer ?
#
loop_
_entity_poly.entity_id
_entity_poly.type
_entity_poly.pdbx_seq_one_letter_code
_entity_poly.pdbx_strand_id
1 'polypeptide(L)'
;MVKNGNGTPNRADICSEAAKEWNKIKIKSRPEIDDMIRNYLATPHNLCNMQTIRPLPSAPREDSHPPLPTLPAIRSADPILEISVNASAQRKAVNEIKIAEKKISEFEQIYNISTDYQFRHDTYLKIGSHQAEIESNRKRIIKLKRNTDYAQKCKEKKRKILHEDQMVILYDKPGRPPFLFEHPNLHDHIHDSIEFRAADKKR
;
A
#
# COMPACT_ATOMS: atom_id res chain seq x y z
N MET A 1 30.56 -2.01 -55.56
CA MET A 1 29.34 -2.72 -55.12
C MET A 1 29.28 -2.66 -53.60
N VAL A 2 28.58 -1.67 -53.05
CA VAL A 2 28.37 -1.52 -51.60
C VAL A 2 27.15 -2.36 -51.24
N LYS A 3 27.35 -3.41 -50.43
CA LYS A 3 26.25 -4.26 -49.96
C LYS A 3 25.55 -3.54 -48.81
N ASN A 4 24.38 -2.97 -49.09
CA ASN A 4 23.46 -2.49 -48.07
C ASN A 4 22.87 -3.71 -47.34
N GLY A 5 23.46 -4.08 -46.19
CA GLY A 5 22.95 -5.13 -45.31
C GLY A 5 21.75 -4.63 -44.50
N ASN A 6 20.60 -4.49 -45.14
CA ASN A 6 19.34 -4.12 -44.48
C ASN A 6 18.62 -5.38 -43.94
N GLY A 7 19.36 -6.22 -43.22
CA GLY A 7 18.81 -7.37 -42.51
C GLY A 7 18.61 -7.00 -41.05
N THR A 8 17.37 -7.06 -40.56
CA THR A 8 17.08 -6.96 -39.12
C THR A 8 18.02 -7.92 -38.39
N PRO A 9 18.93 -7.43 -37.53
CA PRO A 9 19.96 -8.29 -36.97
C PRO A 9 19.31 -9.41 -36.16
N ASN A 10 19.74 -10.64 -36.40
CA ASN A 10 19.18 -11.83 -35.75
C ASN A 10 19.36 -11.69 -34.24
N ARG A 11 18.24 -11.77 -33.52
CA ARG A 11 18.19 -11.59 -32.06
C ARG A 11 19.16 -12.54 -31.34
N ALA A 12 19.32 -13.76 -31.83
CA ALA A 12 20.25 -14.73 -31.23
C ALA A 12 21.70 -14.25 -31.34
N ASP A 13 22.08 -13.70 -32.49
CA ASP A 13 23.44 -13.22 -32.74
C ASP A 13 23.75 -11.99 -31.87
N ILE A 14 22.81 -11.03 -31.78
CA ILE A 14 22.92 -9.85 -30.89
C ILE A 14 23.08 -10.29 -29.43
N CYS A 15 22.24 -11.22 -28.96
CA CYS A 15 22.33 -11.70 -27.59
C CYS A 15 23.66 -12.42 -27.31
N SER A 16 24.17 -13.19 -28.29
CA SER A 16 25.45 -13.88 -28.16
C SER A 16 26.64 -12.93 -28.14
N GLU A 17 26.59 -11.86 -28.94
CA GLU A 17 27.62 -10.83 -29.01
C GLU A 17 27.63 -9.98 -27.75
N ALA A 18 26.46 -9.56 -27.27
CA ALA A 18 26.31 -8.85 -26.01
C ALA A 18 26.83 -9.68 -24.83
N ALA A 19 26.55 -10.99 -24.78
CA ALA A 19 27.06 -11.87 -23.74
C ALA A 19 28.60 -12.00 -23.78
N LYS A 20 29.19 -12.05 -24.98
CA LYS A 20 30.66 -12.09 -25.16
C LYS A 20 31.31 -10.80 -24.68
N GLU A 21 30.76 -9.63 -25.06
CA GLU A 21 31.28 -8.34 -24.61
C GLU A 21 31.12 -8.14 -23.10
N TRP A 22 29.98 -8.55 -22.54
CA TRP A 22 29.76 -8.52 -21.10
C TRP A 22 30.79 -9.35 -20.33
N ASN A 23 31.15 -10.54 -20.83
CA ASN A 23 32.17 -11.36 -20.19
C ASN A 23 33.56 -10.71 -20.20
N LYS A 24 33.89 -9.91 -21.22
CA LYS A 24 35.15 -9.13 -21.26
C LYS A 24 35.15 -8.00 -20.24
N ILE A 25 34.00 -7.40 -19.95
CA ILE A 25 33.87 -6.30 -18.97
C ILE A 25 33.86 -6.86 -17.54
N LYS A 26 33.19 -8.00 -17.32
CA LYS A 26 33.03 -8.61 -16.00
C LYS A 26 34.35 -8.97 -15.30
N ILE A 27 35.39 -9.27 -16.07
CA ILE A 27 36.71 -9.63 -15.53
C ILE A 27 37.61 -8.42 -15.24
N LYS A 28 37.20 -7.20 -15.62
CA LYS A 28 37.99 -5.99 -15.45
C LYS A 28 37.88 -5.44 -14.04
N SER A 29 38.93 -4.72 -13.63
CA SER A 29 38.93 -4.03 -12.34
C SER A 29 38.04 -2.79 -12.38
N ARG A 30 37.49 -2.39 -11.23
CA ARG A 30 36.65 -1.20 -11.10
C ARG A 30 37.24 0.08 -11.71
N PRO A 31 38.53 0.45 -11.46
CA PRO A 31 39.11 1.65 -12.07
C PRO A 31 39.22 1.54 -13.60
N GLU A 32 39.47 0.35 -14.13
CA GLU A 32 39.57 0.10 -15.56
C GLU A 32 38.20 0.23 -16.27
N ILE A 33 37.11 -0.19 -15.59
CA ILE A 33 35.74 0.01 -16.08
C ILE A 33 35.41 1.51 -16.09
N ASP A 34 35.76 2.25 -15.03
CA ASP A 34 35.53 3.70 -14.94
C ASP A 34 36.28 4.46 -16.04
N ASP A 35 37.53 4.08 -16.32
CA ASP A 35 38.32 4.63 -17.44
C ASP A 35 37.69 4.34 -18.80
N MET A 36 37.19 3.12 -19.02
CA MET A 36 36.49 2.78 -20.26
C MET A 36 35.24 3.65 -20.45
N ILE A 37 34.41 3.82 -19.42
CA ILE A 37 33.21 4.66 -19.49
C ILE A 37 33.59 6.10 -19.83
N ARG A 38 34.61 6.66 -19.17
CA ARG A 38 35.12 8.00 -19.46
C ARG A 38 35.57 8.15 -20.91
N ASN A 39 36.30 7.17 -21.44
CA ASN A 39 36.75 7.17 -22.83
C ASN A 39 35.59 7.12 -23.83
N TYR A 40 34.56 6.31 -23.56
CA TYR A 40 33.36 6.27 -24.41
C TYR A 40 32.61 7.61 -24.43
N LEU A 41 32.48 8.27 -23.28
CA LEU A 41 31.85 9.59 -23.17
C LEU A 41 32.68 10.71 -23.80
N ALA A 42 34.01 10.58 -23.79
CA ALA A 42 34.93 11.54 -24.39
C ALA A 42 35.11 11.37 -25.90
N THR A 43 34.74 10.21 -26.46
CA THR A 43 34.87 9.94 -27.90
C THR A 43 33.75 10.66 -28.66
N PRO A 44 34.05 11.64 -29.53
CA PRO A 44 33.06 12.31 -30.35
C PRO A 44 32.50 11.31 -31.37
N HIS A 45 31.26 10.88 -31.19
CA HIS A 45 30.58 10.06 -32.19
C HIS A 45 29.93 10.98 -33.21
N ASN A 46 30.30 10.84 -34.49
CA ASN A 46 29.54 11.43 -35.58
C ASN A 46 28.18 10.73 -35.66
N LEU A 47 27.15 11.32 -35.07
CA LEU A 47 25.73 10.97 -35.30
C LEU A 47 25.28 11.36 -36.73
N CYS A 48 26.18 11.32 -37.71
CA CYS A 48 25.91 11.64 -39.11
C CYS A 48 25.30 10.43 -39.81
N ASN A 49 24.00 10.23 -39.62
CA ASN A 49 23.05 10.24 -40.74
C ASN A 49 21.59 10.36 -40.28
N MET A 50 21.30 11.16 -39.26
CA MET A 50 19.95 11.72 -39.16
C MET A 50 19.95 12.99 -40.01
N GLN A 51 19.56 12.85 -41.28
CA GLN A 51 19.28 13.99 -42.14
C GLN A 51 18.36 14.93 -41.39
N THR A 52 18.92 16.04 -40.93
CA THR A 52 18.17 17.13 -40.34
C THR A 52 17.42 17.78 -41.51
N ILE A 53 16.18 17.35 -41.73
CA ILE A 53 15.29 18.01 -42.68
C ILE A 53 15.09 19.43 -42.15
N ARG A 54 15.72 20.41 -42.80
CA ARG A 54 15.44 21.83 -42.62
C ARG A 54 13.96 22.07 -42.93
N PRO A 55 13.13 22.58 -42.00
CA PRO A 55 11.77 22.97 -42.33
C PRO A 55 11.81 24.30 -43.09
N LEU A 56 11.37 24.29 -44.35
CA LEU A 56 10.94 25.50 -45.06
C LEU A 56 9.53 25.87 -44.55
N PRO A 57 9.17 27.17 -44.42
CA PRO A 57 7.97 27.55 -43.69
C PRO A 57 6.72 27.34 -44.56
N SER A 58 5.78 26.53 -44.08
CA SER A 58 4.44 26.44 -44.65
C SER A 58 3.37 26.17 -43.58
N ALA A 59 2.58 27.21 -43.32
CA ALA A 59 1.13 27.19 -43.02
C ALA A 59 0.62 26.34 -41.82
N PRO A 60 -0.60 26.60 -41.30
CA PRO A 60 -0.93 26.40 -39.89
C PRO A 60 -1.08 24.93 -39.47
N ARG A 61 -0.67 24.67 -38.23
CA ARG A 61 -0.37 23.38 -37.61
C ARG A 61 -1.58 22.46 -37.48
N GLU A 62 -1.34 21.17 -37.77
CA GLU A 62 -2.16 20.04 -37.33
C GLU A 62 -1.23 19.12 -36.51
N ASP A 63 -1.42 19.12 -35.19
CA ASP A 63 -0.52 18.50 -34.21
C ASP A 63 -0.46 16.97 -34.36
N SER A 64 0.69 16.45 -34.79
CA SER A 64 1.00 15.02 -34.89
C SER A 64 1.70 14.45 -33.64
N HIS A 65 1.26 14.86 -32.45
CA HIS A 65 1.56 14.14 -31.21
C HIS A 65 0.36 13.28 -30.83
N PRO A 66 0.53 12.01 -30.40
CA PRO A 66 -0.58 11.27 -29.83
C PRO A 66 -1.14 12.11 -28.66
N PRO A 67 -2.47 12.30 -28.56
CA PRO A 67 -3.03 13.08 -27.48
C PRO A 67 -2.68 12.41 -26.16
N LEU A 68 -1.91 13.10 -25.32
CA LEU A 68 -1.70 12.69 -23.94
C LEU A 68 -3.09 12.59 -23.28
N PRO A 69 -3.37 11.52 -22.51
CA PRO A 69 -4.65 11.38 -21.86
C PRO A 69 -4.89 12.59 -20.95
N THR A 70 -6.01 13.27 -21.16
CA THR A 70 -6.54 14.26 -20.23
C THR A 70 -6.58 13.64 -18.85
N LEU A 71 -5.99 14.32 -17.85
CA LEU A 71 -6.06 13.90 -16.45
C LEU A 71 -7.53 13.57 -16.13
N PRO A 72 -7.84 12.32 -15.70
CA PRO A 72 -9.19 12.00 -15.31
C PRO A 72 -9.52 12.85 -14.09
N ALA A 73 -10.43 13.81 -14.28
CA ALA A 73 -10.97 14.65 -13.21
C ALA A 73 -11.87 13.80 -12.31
N ILE A 74 -11.27 12.91 -11.52
CA ILE A 74 -11.98 12.11 -10.52
C ILE A 74 -11.79 12.81 -9.18
N ARG A 75 -12.53 13.91 -8.99
CA ARG A 75 -12.84 14.38 -7.63
C ARG A 75 -13.95 13.48 -7.09
N SER A 76 -13.58 12.27 -6.70
CA SER A 76 -14.41 11.41 -5.85
C SER A 76 -14.34 12.00 -4.43
N ALA A 77 -15.21 12.97 -4.17
CA ALA A 77 -15.56 13.38 -2.83
C ALA A 77 -16.40 12.26 -2.21
N ASP A 78 -15.74 11.17 -1.82
CA ASP A 78 -16.41 10.10 -1.09
C ASP A 78 -16.78 10.59 0.32
N PRO A 79 -17.92 10.16 0.87
CA PRO A 79 -18.37 10.60 2.18
C PRO A 79 -17.29 10.27 3.21
N ILE A 80 -17.05 11.23 4.11
CA ILE A 80 -16.17 11.10 5.26
C ILE A 80 -16.40 9.70 5.88
N LEU A 81 -15.38 8.84 5.77
CA LEU A 81 -15.45 7.49 6.28
C LEU A 81 -15.51 7.56 7.81
N GLU A 82 -16.71 7.55 8.35
CA GLU A 82 -16.93 7.46 9.79
C GLU A 82 -16.35 6.12 10.26
N ILE A 83 -15.28 6.20 11.05
CA ILE A 83 -14.54 5.06 11.60
C ILE A 83 -14.69 5.11 13.10
N SER A 84 -14.98 3.96 13.72
CA SER A 84 -15.05 3.86 15.17
C SER A 84 -13.68 4.17 15.81
N VAL A 85 -13.69 4.84 16.96
CA VAL A 85 -12.49 5.34 17.67
C VAL A 85 -11.46 4.23 17.92
N ASN A 86 -11.91 2.98 18.07
CA ASN A 86 -11.07 1.82 18.40
C ASN A 86 -10.61 0.99 17.18
N ALA A 87 -10.94 1.40 15.95
CA ALA A 87 -10.58 0.66 14.74
C ALA A 87 -9.22 1.11 14.17
N SER A 88 -8.14 0.83 14.90
CA SER A 88 -6.77 1.29 14.58
C SER A 88 -6.33 0.97 13.14
N ALA A 89 -6.61 -0.25 12.67
CA ALA A 89 -6.29 -0.69 11.32
C ALA A 89 -7.11 0.05 10.23
N GLN A 90 -8.37 0.39 10.50
CA GLN A 90 -9.20 1.17 9.59
C GLN A 90 -8.71 2.62 9.52
N ARG A 91 -8.37 3.23 10.67
CA ARG A 91 -7.78 4.57 10.72
C ARG A 91 -6.45 4.64 9.97
N LYS A 92 -5.60 3.63 10.12
CA LYS A 92 -4.33 3.55 9.39
C LYS A 92 -4.57 3.60 7.88
N ALA A 93 -5.49 2.78 7.36
CA ALA A 93 -5.83 2.78 5.94
C ALA A 93 -6.42 4.12 5.47
N VAL A 94 -7.23 4.80 6.28
CA VAL A 94 -7.74 6.14 5.94
C VAL A 94 -6.66 7.22 5.96
N ASN A 95 -5.72 7.16 6.90
CA ASN A 95 -4.57 8.06 6.88
C ASN A 95 -3.69 7.83 5.65
N GLU A 96 -3.48 6.57 5.25
CA GLU A 96 -2.78 6.22 4.01
C GLU A 96 -3.49 6.80 2.78
N ILE A 97 -4.83 6.71 2.70
CA ILE A 97 -5.63 7.37 1.64
C ILE A 97 -5.39 8.89 1.64
N LYS A 98 -5.52 9.54 2.80
CA LYS A 98 -5.35 11.01 2.91
C LYS A 98 -3.95 11.46 2.48
N ILE A 99 -2.92 10.68 2.80
CA ILE A 99 -1.54 10.95 2.37
C ILE A 99 -1.41 10.78 0.86
N ALA A 100 -1.98 9.71 0.29
CA ALA A 100 -1.95 9.46 -1.16
C ALA A 100 -2.71 10.55 -1.95
N GLU A 101 -3.86 11.00 -1.46
CA GLU A 101 -4.63 12.10 -2.05
C GLU A 101 -3.82 13.39 -2.08
N LYS A 102 -3.13 13.72 -0.98
CA LYS A 102 -2.25 14.89 -0.93
C LYS A 102 -1.12 14.78 -1.97
N LYS A 103 -0.47 13.62 -2.08
CA LYS A 103 0.58 13.38 -3.07
C LYS A 103 0.06 13.49 -4.50
N ILE A 104 -1.14 13.00 -4.79
CA ILE A 104 -1.77 13.15 -6.10
C ILE A 104 -1.95 14.64 -6.43
N SER A 105 -2.48 15.44 -5.50
CA SER A 105 -2.65 16.88 -5.73
C SER A 105 -1.30 17.60 -5.98
N GLU A 106 -0.24 17.21 -5.28
CA GLU A 106 1.11 17.73 -5.53
C GLU A 106 1.63 17.31 -6.92
N PHE A 107 1.45 16.05 -7.33
CA PHE A 107 1.84 15.60 -8.66
C PHE A 107 1.00 16.20 -9.79
N GLU A 108 -0.29 16.45 -9.58
CA GLU A 108 -1.14 17.17 -10.53
C GLU A 108 -0.64 18.59 -10.76
N GLN A 109 -0.23 19.30 -9.70
CA GLN A 109 0.38 20.62 -9.83
C GLN A 109 1.67 20.55 -10.65
N ILE A 110 2.57 19.61 -10.31
CA ILE A 110 3.84 19.40 -11.03
C ILE A 110 3.56 19.09 -12.50
N TYR A 111 2.60 18.21 -12.79
CA TYR A 111 2.21 17.84 -14.15
C TYR A 111 1.75 19.04 -14.98
N ASN A 112 1.00 19.97 -14.37
CA ASN A 112 0.46 21.14 -15.05
C ASN A 112 1.51 22.22 -15.33
N ILE A 113 2.51 22.39 -14.45
CA ILE A 113 3.58 23.40 -14.65
C ILE A 113 4.73 22.88 -15.51
N SER A 114 4.87 21.57 -15.66
CA SER A 114 5.98 20.97 -16.40
C SER A 114 5.76 21.06 -17.91
N THR A 115 6.79 21.47 -18.65
CA THR A 115 6.79 21.46 -20.11
C THR A 115 7.48 20.23 -20.69
N ASP A 116 8.42 19.64 -19.94
CA ASP A 116 9.16 18.45 -20.37
C ASP A 116 8.25 17.22 -20.45
N TYR A 117 8.22 16.59 -21.62
CA TYR A 117 7.33 15.45 -21.89
C TYR A 117 7.67 14.24 -21.02
N GLN A 118 8.96 13.91 -20.89
CA GLN A 118 9.38 12.70 -20.17
C GLN A 118 9.03 12.81 -18.69
N PHE A 119 9.25 13.99 -18.11
CA PHE A 119 8.91 14.30 -16.74
C PHE A 119 7.38 14.33 -16.51
N ARG A 120 6.60 14.89 -17.44
CA ARG A 120 5.12 14.82 -17.38
C ARG A 120 4.62 13.37 -17.43
N HIS A 121 5.22 12.54 -18.27
CA HIS A 121 4.84 11.13 -18.38
C HIS A 121 5.16 10.36 -17.10
N ASP A 122 6.35 10.53 -16.51
CA ASP A 122 6.71 9.92 -15.22
C ASP A 122 5.77 10.37 -14.10
N THR A 123 5.45 11.67 -14.05
CA THR A 123 4.50 12.22 -13.07
C THR A 123 3.12 11.61 -13.22
N TYR A 124 2.64 11.43 -14.46
CA TYR A 124 1.37 10.77 -14.74
C TYR A 124 1.34 9.30 -14.25
N LEU A 125 2.42 8.55 -14.45
CA LEU A 125 2.54 7.18 -13.95
C LEU A 125 2.49 7.12 -12.42
N LYS A 126 3.12 8.09 -11.73
CA LYS A 126 3.06 8.21 -10.26
C LYS A 126 1.65 8.52 -9.76
N ILE A 127 0.91 9.39 -10.46
CA ILE A 127 -0.50 9.66 -10.14
C ILE A 127 -1.31 8.35 -10.23
N GLY A 128 -1.16 7.59 -11.31
CA GLY A 128 -1.84 6.29 -11.48
C GLY A 128 -1.48 5.29 -10.37
N SER A 129 -0.21 5.24 -9.96
CA SER A 129 0.23 4.37 -8.85
C SER A 129 -0.45 4.72 -7.53
N HIS A 130 -0.55 6.00 -7.19
CA HIS A 130 -1.24 6.45 -5.97
C HIS A 130 -2.76 6.26 -6.05
N GLN A 131 -3.37 6.39 -7.23
CA GLN A 131 -4.78 6.07 -7.42
C GLN A 131 -5.06 4.58 -7.14
N ALA A 132 -4.20 3.69 -7.62
CA ALA A 132 -4.30 2.25 -7.33
C ALA A 132 -4.13 1.94 -5.83
N GLU A 133 -3.23 2.66 -5.14
CA GLU A 133 -3.04 2.58 -3.69
C GLU A 133 -4.32 2.99 -2.92
N ILE A 134 -4.95 4.10 -3.32
CA ILE A 134 -6.22 4.56 -2.75
C ILE A 134 -7.31 3.49 -2.94
N GLU A 135 -7.46 2.94 -4.14
CA GLU A 135 -8.46 1.90 -4.42
C GLU A 135 -8.24 0.64 -3.57
N SER A 136 -6.97 0.21 -3.45
CA SER A 136 -6.59 -0.92 -2.60
C SER A 136 -6.96 -0.68 -1.13
N ASN A 137 -6.68 0.52 -0.60
CA ASN A 137 -7.01 0.89 0.76
C ASN A 137 -8.52 1.01 0.99
N ARG A 138 -9.29 1.53 0.03
CA ARG A 138 -10.77 1.51 0.09
C ARG A 138 -11.30 0.09 0.20
N LYS A 139 -10.82 -0.84 -0.64
CA LYS A 139 -11.17 -2.28 -0.57
C LYS A 139 -10.79 -2.90 0.78
N ARG A 140 -9.61 -2.55 1.32
CA ARG A 140 -9.15 -3.00 2.63
C ARG A 140 -10.08 -2.56 3.75
N ILE A 141 -10.53 -1.30 3.75
CA ILE A 141 -11.45 -0.79 4.77
C ILE A 141 -12.78 -1.54 4.73
N ILE A 142 -13.34 -1.79 3.54
CA ILE A 142 -14.58 -2.58 3.40
C ILE A 142 -14.42 -3.97 4.02
N LYS A 143 -13.30 -4.66 3.75
CA LYS A 143 -13.00 -5.97 4.34
C LYS A 143 -12.91 -5.90 5.86
N LEU A 144 -12.23 -4.89 6.40
CA LEU A 144 -12.10 -4.68 7.84
C LEU A 144 -13.45 -4.43 8.51
N LYS A 145 -14.33 -3.62 7.90
CA LYS A 145 -15.69 -3.37 8.41
C LYS A 145 -16.52 -4.66 8.46
N ARG A 146 -16.48 -5.47 7.39
CA ARG A 146 -17.18 -6.78 7.37
C ARG A 146 -16.69 -7.73 8.47
N ASN A 147 -15.38 -7.77 8.71
CA ASN A 147 -14.81 -8.59 9.77
C ASN A 147 -15.27 -8.12 11.16
N THR A 148 -15.25 -6.80 11.41
CA THR A 148 -15.74 -6.25 12.68
C THR A 148 -17.23 -6.57 12.90
N ASP A 149 -18.06 -6.48 11.87
CA ASP A 149 -19.49 -6.81 11.96
C ASP A 149 -19.71 -8.30 12.25
N TYR A 150 -18.94 -9.17 11.59
CA TYR A 150 -18.98 -10.61 11.83
C TYR A 150 -18.57 -10.95 13.27
N ALA A 151 -17.45 -10.40 13.74
CA ALA A 151 -16.98 -10.59 15.10
C ALA A 151 -18.01 -10.12 16.13
N GLN A 152 -18.68 -8.99 15.87
CA GLN A 152 -19.74 -8.48 16.73
C GLN A 152 -20.95 -9.41 16.78
N LYS A 153 -21.42 -9.92 15.63
CA LYS A 153 -22.50 -10.91 15.55
C LYS A 153 -22.16 -12.20 16.28
N CYS A 154 -20.92 -12.70 16.16
CA CYS A 154 -20.46 -13.88 16.90
C CYS A 154 -20.48 -13.66 18.41
N LYS A 155 -19.99 -12.50 18.88
CA LYS A 155 -20.04 -12.13 20.31
C LYS A 155 -21.49 -12.06 20.81
N GLU A 156 -22.38 -11.48 20.03
CA GLU A 156 -23.80 -11.38 20.39
C GLU A 156 -24.48 -12.76 20.48
N LYS A 157 -24.24 -13.64 19.50
CA LYS A 157 -24.74 -15.03 19.55
C LYS A 157 -24.24 -15.77 20.79
N LYS A 158 -22.94 -15.67 21.09
CA LYS A 158 -22.38 -16.29 22.29
C LYS A 158 -22.99 -15.73 23.57
N ARG A 159 -23.22 -14.40 23.64
CA ARG A 159 -23.89 -13.78 24.80
C ARG A 159 -25.33 -14.28 24.97
N LYS A 160 -26.09 -14.44 23.88
CA LYS A 160 -27.48 -14.96 23.93
C LYS A 160 -27.52 -16.37 24.50
N ILE A 161 -26.70 -17.30 23.98
CA ILE A 161 -26.62 -18.68 24.48
C ILE A 161 -26.27 -18.72 25.98
N LEU A 162 -25.24 -17.98 26.40
CA LEU A 162 -24.82 -17.96 27.81
C LEU A 162 -25.89 -17.41 28.75
N HIS A 163 -26.75 -16.50 28.28
CA HIS A 163 -27.84 -15.95 29.04
C HIS A 163 -29.07 -16.86 29.04
N GLU A 164 -29.41 -17.48 27.90
CA GLU A 164 -30.51 -18.44 27.77
C GLU A 164 -30.27 -19.70 28.62
N ASP A 165 -29.05 -20.23 28.62
CA ASP A 165 -28.68 -21.41 29.41
C ASP A 165 -28.43 -21.10 30.90
N GLN A 166 -28.64 -19.85 31.35
CA GLN A 166 -28.29 -19.34 32.69
C GLN A 166 -26.84 -19.66 33.14
N MET A 167 -25.94 -19.95 32.18
CA MET A 167 -24.58 -20.37 32.48
C MET A 167 -23.69 -19.25 33.04
N VAL A 168 -24.05 -17.98 32.81
CA VAL A 168 -23.21 -16.83 33.18
C VAL A 168 -24.03 -15.68 33.73
N ILE A 169 -23.66 -15.20 34.92
CA ILE A 169 -24.15 -13.94 35.50
C ILE A 169 -23.33 -12.79 34.90
N LEU A 170 -24.00 -11.83 34.25
CA LEU A 170 -23.37 -10.64 33.69
C LEU A 170 -23.11 -9.63 34.82
N TYR A 171 -21.84 -9.27 35.05
CA TYR A 171 -21.49 -8.25 36.03
C TYR A 171 -21.49 -6.86 35.40
N ASP A 172 -22.18 -5.91 36.04
CA ASP A 172 -22.16 -4.49 35.63
C ASP A 172 -20.80 -3.81 35.90
N LYS A 173 -19.99 -4.37 36.81
CA LYS A 173 -18.69 -3.80 37.20
C LYS A 173 -17.60 -4.87 37.27
N PRO A 174 -16.38 -4.60 36.74
CA PRO A 174 -15.26 -5.51 36.90
C PRO A 174 -14.88 -5.63 38.39
N GLY A 175 -14.73 -6.86 38.88
CA GLY A 175 -14.09 -7.13 40.18
C GLY A 175 -15.01 -7.43 41.38
N ARG A 176 -16.27 -7.84 41.21
CA ARG A 176 -17.08 -8.26 42.36
C ARG A 176 -17.99 -9.45 42.08
N PRO A 177 -17.72 -10.64 42.65
CA PRO A 177 -18.70 -11.71 42.69
C PRO A 177 -19.83 -11.36 43.68
N PRO A 178 -21.10 -11.73 43.42
CA PRO A 178 -22.24 -11.48 44.30
C PRO A 178 -22.35 -12.54 45.38
N PHE A 179 -21.51 -13.58 45.39
CA PHE A 179 -21.68 -14.70 46.31
C PHE A 179 -21.60 -14.26 47.78
N LEU A 180 -20.79 -13.23 48.08
CA LEU A 180 -20.74 -12.59 49.41
C LEU A 180 -21.97 -11.70 49.73
N PHE A 181 -22.79 -11.36 48.73
CA PHE A 181 -24.03 -10.59 48.87
C PHE A 181 -25.29 -11.47 48.87
N GLU A 182 -25.26 -12.63 48.22
CA GLU A 182 -26.35 -13.61 48.28
C GLU A 182 -26.44 -14.27 49.66
N HIS A 183 -25.32 -14.34 50.37
CA HIS A 183 -25.22 -14.85 51.72
C HIS A 183 -24.48 -13.84 52.61
N PRO A 184 -25.16 -12.78 53.10
CA PRO A 184 -24.53 -11.76 53.97
C PRO A 184 -23.97 -12.36 55.26
N ASN A 185 -24.50 -13.52 55.66
CA ASN A 185 -24.12 -14.33 56.81
C ASN A 185 -23.14 -15.47 56.46
N LEU A 186 -22.60 -15.55 55.23
CA LEU A 186 -21.63 -16.58 54.86
C LEU A 186 -20.34 -16.47 55.68
N HIS A 187 -19.92 -15.24 55.94
CA HIS A 187 -18.73 -14.98 56.75
C HIS A 187 -18.96 -15.45 58.19
N ASP A 188 -20.10 -15.11 58.79
CA ASP A 188 -20.47 -15.54 60.14
C ASP A 188 -20.63 -17.06 60.21
N HIS A 189 -21.24 -17.68 59.19
CA HIS A 189 -21.36 -19.14 59.10
C HIS A 189 -20.01 -19.86 59.00
N ILE A 190 -19.05 -19.29 58.26
CA ILE A 190 -17.68 -19.83 58.18
C ILE A 190 -16.96 -19.64 59.51
N HIS A 191 -17.11 -18.48 60.16
CA HIS A 191 -16.55 -18.24 61.50
C HIS A 191 -17.14 -19.20 62.53
N ASP A 192 -18.45 -19.34 62.61
CA ASP A 192 -19.10 -20.32 63.49
C ASP A 192 -18.57 -21.74 63.21
N SER A 193 -18.43 -22.12 61.93
CA SER A 193 -17.94 -23.44 61.56
C SER A 193 -16.46 -23.70 61.92
N ILE A 194 -15.65 -22.66 62.05
CA ILE A 194 -14.22 -22.73 62.42
C ILE A 194 -14.03 -22.55 63.94
N GLU A 195 -14.82 -21.67 64.56
CA GLU A 195 -14.74 -21.31 65.98
C GLU A 195 -15.49 -22.33 66.86
N PHE A 196 -16.38 -23.14 66.30
CA PHE A 196 -16.86 -24.34 66.95
C PHE A 196 -15.78 -25.43 67.00
N ARG A 197 -14.97 -25.30 68.06
CA ARG A 197 -14.38 -26.40 68.85
C ARG A 197 -15.45 -27.39 69.39
N ALA A 198 -16.56 -27.62 68.70
CA ALA A 198 -17.61 -28.58 69.06
C ALA A 198 -17.19 -30.04 68.77
N ALA A 199 -16.18 -30.26 67.91
CA ALA A 199 -15.62 -31.59 67.68
C ALA A 199 -14.79 -32.10 68.88
N ASP A 200 -14.37 -31.22 69.80
CA ASP A 200 -13.49 -31.56 70.93
C ASP A 200 -14.29 -31.77 72.25
N LYS A 201 -15.56 -32.18 72.15
CA LYS A 201 -16.40 -32.55 73.31
C LYS A 201 -16.59 -34.07 73.46
N LYS A 202 -15.78 -34.87 72.75
CA LYS A 202 -15.64 -36.31 72.98
C LYS A 202 -14.16 -36.71 72.99
N ARG A 203 -13.48 -36.43 74.09
CA ARG A 203 -12.32 -37.21 74.51
C ARG A 203 -12.27 -37.31 76.02
#